data_AF-A0AAW0K880-F1
#
_entry.id   AF-A0AAW0K880-F1
#
_cell.length_a   1.000
_cell.length_b   1.000
_cell.length_c   1.000
_cell.angle_alpha   90.00
_cell.angle_beta   90.00
_cell.angle_gamma   90.00
#
_symmetry.space_group_name_H-M   'P 1'
#
loop_
_entity.id
_entity.type
_entity.pdbx_description
1 polymer ?
#
loop_
_entity_poly.entity_id
_entity_poly.type
_entity_poly.pdbx_seq_one_letter_code
_entity_poly.pdbx_strand_id
1 'polypeptide(L)'
;MENGRSPMRYASGLEWPEEAYPPYANGPGYIISIDIANYAISRHGNRRLRLFKMEDVSMGMWVEQFNSSMRAVRYSHNWKFCQYECMENYFTAHYQSPRQMICLWDKLARGRAQCCNFR
;
A
#
# COMPACT_ATOMS: atom_id res chain seq x y z
N MET A 1 -3.85 1.66 -4.93
CA MET A 1 -3.88 0.25 -5.41
C MET A 1 -4.13 0.27 -6.89
N GLU A 2 -3.16 -0.14 -7.71
CA GLU A 2 -3.30 -0.04 -9.18
C GLU A 2 -4.53 -0.81 -9.63
N ASN A 3 -5.33 -0.25 -10.55
CA ASN A 3 -6.51 -0.95 -11.07
C ASN A 3 -6.14 -2.12 -12.01
N GLY A 4 -4.84 -2.45 -12.11
CA GLY A 4 -4.31 -3.53 -12.91
C GLY A 4 -3.83 -4.69 -12.05
N ARG A 5 -4.08 -5.92 -12.52
CA ARG A 5 -3.45 -7.11 -11.96
C ARG A 5 -2.01 -7.19 -12.44
N SER A 6 -1.06 -7.32 -11.52
CA SER A 6 0.35 -7.44 -11.86
C SER A 6 0.70 -8.90 -12.20
N PRO A 7 1.47 -9.14 -13.29
CA PRO A 7 1.94 -10.48 -13.62
C PRO A 7 2.74 -11.09 -12.48
N MET A 8 2.53 -12.38 -12.24
CA MET A 8 3.25 -13.13 -11.22
C MET A 8 4.74 -13.28 -11.59
N ARG A 9 5.64 -12.62 -10.85
CA ARG A 9 7.10 -12.66 -11.14
C ARG A 9 7.97 -13.25 -10.02
N TYR A 10 7.40 -13.51 -8.84
CA TYR A 10 8.18 -13.78 -7.62
C TYR A 10 7.61 -14.88 -6.70
N ALA A 11 6.67 -15.69 -7.17
CA ALA A 11 6.18 -16.84 -6.42
C ALA A 11 6.16 -18.09 -7.31
N SER A 12 6.37 -19.24 -6.68
CA SER A 12 6.27 -20.52 -7.39
C SER A 12 4.78 -20.84 -7.62
N GLY A 13 4.46 -21.63 -8.66
CA GLY A 13 3.08 -22.07 -8.89
C GLY A 13 2.48 -22.89 -7.74
N LEU A 14 3.32 -23.45 -6.86
CA LEU A 14 2.89 -24.09 -5.61
C LEU A 14 2.45 -23.06 -4.55
N GLU A 15 3.07 -21.89 -4.52
CA GLU A 15 2.82 -20.83 -3.54
C GLU A 15 1.59 -20.00 -3.92
N TRP A 16 1.38 -19.81 -5.22
CA TRP A 16 0.26 -19.06 -5.77
C TRP A 16 -0.11 -19.63 -7.14
N PRO A 17 -1.20 -20.42 -7.21
CA PRO A 17 -1.60 -21.10 -8.44
C PRO A 17 -2.21 -20.16 -9.50
N GLU A 18 -2.58 -18.94 -9.14
CA GLU A 18 -3.25 -18.00 -10.03
C GLU A 18 -2.26 -17.23 -10.93
N GLU A 19 -2.65 -16.88 -12.16
CA GLU A 19 -1.75 -16.27 -13.15
C GLU A 19 -1.27 -14.85 -12.79
N ALA A 20 -2.04 -14.14 -11.96
CA ALA A 20 -1.75 -12.77 -11.57
C ALA A 20 -2.17 -12.50 -10.12
N TYR A 21 -1.50 -11.54 -9.49
CA TYR A 21 -1.91 -11.03 -8.18
C TYR A 21 -3.18 -10.18 -8.30
N PRO A 22 -3.99 -10.10 -7.23
CA PRO A 22 -5.09 -9.14 -7.20
C PRO A 22 -4.56 -7.70 -7.27
N PRO A 23 -5.39 -6.71 -7.58
CA PRO A 23 -5.03 -5.30 -7.41
C PRO A 23 -4.49 -5.03 -6.00
N TYR A 24 -3.28 -4.48 -5.89
CA TYR A 24 -2.68 -4.09 -4.61
C TYR A 24 -2.00 -2.72 -4.69
N ALA A 25 -1.74 -2.12 -3.53
CA ALA A 25 -1.01 -0.86 -3.44
C ALA A 25 0.46 -1.18 -3.17
N ASN A 26 1.26 -1.20 -4.22
CA ASN A 26 2.71 -1.22 -4.10
C ASN A 26 3.21 0.18 -3.73
N GLY A 27 4.12 0.30 -2.76
CA GLY A 27 4.82 1.54 -2.47
C GLY A 27 5.00 1.87 -0.98
N PRO A 28 5.40 3.12 -0.66
CA PRO A 28 5.74 3.50 0.72
C PRO A 28 4.55 3.56 1.68
N GLY A 29 3.33 3.42 1.18
CA GLY A 29 2.12 3.45 2.00
C GLY A 29 0.84 3.62 1.20
N TYR A 30 -0.27 3.35 1.87
CA TYR A 30 -1.63 3.51 1.37
C TYR A 30 -2.58 3.86 2.52
N ILE A 31 -3.78 4.32 2.17
CA ILE A 31 -4.86 4.61 3.12
C ILE A 31 -6.01 3.67 2.81
N ILE A 32 -6.55 3.04 3.85
CA ILE A 32 -7.78 2.22 3.78
C ILE A 32 -8.85 2.83 4.67
N SER A 33 -10.11 2.57 4.34
CA SER A 33 -11.23 2.92 5.18
C SER A 33 -11.38 1.95 6.36
N ILE A 34 -12.02 2.42 7.43
CA ILE A 34 -12.15 1.67 8.69
C ILE A 34 -12.94 0.37 8.55
N ASP A 35 -13.87 0.30 7.61
CA ASP A 35 -14.66 -0.90 7.29
C ASP A 35 -13.78 -2.04 6.73
N ILE A 36 -12.83 -1.73 5.87
CA ILE A 36 -11.83 -2.69 5.36
C ILE A 36 -10.93 -3.17 6.51
N ALA A 37 -10.48 -2.26 7.38
CA ALA A 37 -9.67 -2.62 8.53
C ALA A 37 -10.42 -3.57 9.49
N ASN A 38 -11.67 -3.24 9.83
CA ASN A 38 -12.53 -4.07 10.66
C ASN A 38 -12.79 -5.44 10.03
N TYR A 39 -12.99 -5.49 8.71
CA TYR A 39 -13.12 -6.75 7.97
C TYR A 39 -11.88 -7.63 8.12
N ALA A 40 -10.69 -7.07 7.92
CA ALA A 40 -9.43 -7.81 8.08
C ALA A 40 -9.28 -8.35 9.50
N ILE A 41 -9.50 -7.54 10.53
CA ILE A 41 -9.43 -7.96 11.94
C ILE A 41 -10.40 -9.12 12.22
N SER A 42 -11.66 -8.99 11.78
CA SER A 42 -12.69 -10.03 11.95
C SER A 42 -12.32 -11.35 11.26
N ARG A 43 -11.83 -11.29 10.02
CA ARG A 43 -11.43 -12.49 9.27
C ARG A 43 -10.16 -13.13 9.83
N HIS A 44 -9.23 -12.31 10.33
CA HIS A 44 -8.02 -12.78 10.99
C HIS A 44 -8.35 -13.58 12.25
N GLY A 45 -9.21 -13.04 13.12
CA GLY A 45 -9.64 -13.71 14.36
C GLY A 45 -10.31 -15.07 14.11
N ASN A 46 -10.97 -15.21 12.96
CA ASN A 46 -11.61 -16.46 12.53
C ASN A 46 -10.70 -17.39 11.72
N ARG A 47 -9.40 -17.08 11.57
CA ARG A 47 -8.43 -17.81 10.73
C ARG A 47 -8.88 -17.99 9.26
N ARG A 48 -9.62 -17.01 8.74
CA ARG A 48 -10.17 -17.02 7.37
C ARG A 48 -9.43 -16.11 6.40
N LEU A 49 -8.42 -15.37 6.86
CA LEU A 49 -7.54 -14.61 5.98
C LEU A 49 -6.45 -15.52 5.42
N ARG A 50 -6.33 -15.55 4.08
CA ARG A 50 -5.15 -16.10 3.42
C ARG A 50 -4.02 -15.08 3.59
N LEU A 51 -2.92 -15.50 4.18
CA LEU A 51 -1.68 -14.71 4.28
C LEU A 51 -0.77 -15.06 3.10
N PHE A 52 0.04 -14.09 2.68
CA PHE A 52 1.04 -14.25 1.65
C PHE A 52 2.34 -13.56 2.09
N LYS A 53 3.49 -14.02 1.59
CA LYS A 53 4.81 -13.49 2.02
C LYS A 53 4.96 -12.00 1.74
N MET A 54 4.28 -11.50 0.70
CA MET A 54 4.15 -10.08 0.44
C MET A 54 2.88 -9.58 1.14
N GLU A 55 3.09 -8.74 2.14
CA GLU A 55 2.10 -8.01 2.92
C GLU A 55 1.13 -7.18 2.08
N ASP A 56 1.61 -6.47 1.06
CA ASP A 56 0.83 -5.59 0.21
C ASP A 56 -0.08 -6.41 -0.69
N VAL A 57 0.43 -7.55 -1.18
CA VAL A 57 -0.38 -8.54 -1.89
C VAL A 57 -1.41 -9.15 -0.96
N SER A 58 -1.05 -9.49 0.27
CA SER A 58 -2.02 -9.98 1.27
C SER A 58 -3.15 -8.97 1.48
N MET A 59 -2.81 -7.69 1.66
CA MET A 59 -3.79 -6.62 1.77
C MET A 59 -4.66 -6.50 0.52
N GLY A 60 -4.08 -6.60 -0.68
CA GLY A 60 -4.82 -6.63 -1.94
C GLY A 60 -5.83 -7.78 -2.02
N MET A 61 -5.44 -8.98 -1.59
CA MET A 61 -6.34 -10.15 -1.51
C MET A 61 -7.52 -9.89 -0.57
N TRP A 62 -7.26 -9.30 0.60
CA TRP A 62 -8.31 -9.04 1.60
C TRP A 62 -9.29 -7.97 1.10
N VAL A 63 -8.78 -6.97 0.40
CA VAL A 63 -9.59 -5.89 -0.21
C VAL A 63 -10.41 -6.44 -1.37
N GLU A 64 -9.87 -7.34 -2.21
CA GLU A 64 -10.64 -7.99 -3.29
C GLU A 64 -11.78 -8.87 -2.71
N GLN A 65 -11.51 -9.59 -1.61
CA GLN A 65 -12.56 -10.33 -0.90
C GLN A 65 -13.61 -9.41 -0.27
N PHE A 66 -13.22 -8.28 0.33
CA PHE A 66 -14.17 -7.30 0.85
C PHE A 66 -15.03 -6.71 -0.26
N ASN A 67 -14.40 -6.33 -1.38
CA ASN A 67 -15.05 -5.77 -2.55
C ASN A 67 -16.15 -6.69 -3.11
N SER A 68 -15.90 -8.00 -3.10
CA SER A 68 -16.82 -9.02 -3.63
C SER A 68 -17.87 -9.50 -2.63
N SER A 69 -17.57 -9.52 -1.33
CA SER A 69 -18.43 -10.14 -0.32
C SER A 69 -19.19 -9.17 0.59
N MET A 70 -18.76 -7.91 0.68
CA MET A 70 -19.32 -6.92 1.60
C MET A 70 -19.83 -5.69 0.86
N ARG A 71 -18.95 -4.95 0.19
CA ARG A 71 -19.28 -3.67 -0.45
C ARG A 71 -18.26 -3.29 -1.51
N ALA A 72 -18.74 -2.69 -2.60
CA ALA A 72 -17.88 -2.14 -3.65
C ALA A 72 -16.84 -1.15 -3.10
N VAL A 73 -15.58 -1.39 -3.41
CA VAL A 73 -14.43 -0.57 -3.01
C VAL A 73 -14.11 0.43 -4.10
N ARG A 74 -13.93 1.70 -3.72
CA ARG A 74 -13.43 2.74 -4.62
C ARG A 74 -11.92 2.87 -4.48
N TYR A 75 -11.20 2.49 -5.52
CA TYR A 75 -9.76 2.68 -5.61
C TYR A 75 -9.44 4.11 -6.07
N SER A 76 -8.45 4.73 -5.44
CA SER A 76 -7.94 6.05 -5.82
C SER A 76 -6.42 6.03 -5.87
N HIS A 77 -5.89 6.80 -6.82
CA HIS A 77 -4.48 6.93 -7.12
C HIS A 77 -4.05 8.35 -7.00
N ASN A 78 -2.91 8.56 -6.37
CA ASN A 78 -2.31 9.87 -6.30
C ASN A 78 -0.79 9.73 -6.35
N TRP A 79 -0.16 10.45 -7.28
CA TRP A 79 1.29 10.50 -7.44
C TRP A 79 2.02 10.94 -6.17
N LYS A 80 1.32 11.64 -5.27
CA LYS A 80 1.82 12.01 -3.94
C LYS A 80 2.15 10.81 -3.03
N PHE A 81 1.73 9.59 -3.39
CA PHE A 81 2.17 8.32 -2.81
C PHE A 81 3.31 7.68 -3.64
N CYS A 82 4.34 8.46 -3.96
CA CYS A 82 5.39 8.05 -4.91
C CYS A 82 6.24 6.88 -4.41
N GLN A 83 6.54 5.92 -5.28
CA GLN A 83 7.42 4.78 -4.99
C GLN A 83 8.92 5.09 -5.11
N TYR A 84 9.28 6.07 -5.91
CA TYR A 84 10.64 6.27 -6.41
C TYR A 84 11.37 7.42 -5.71
N GLU A 85 11.36 7.46 -4.38
CA GLU A 85 11.98 8.49 -3.50
C GLU A 85 11.00 9.57 -3.00
N CYS A 86 11.45 10.83 -2.92
CA CYS A 86 10.68 11.97 -2.46
C CYS A 86 10.29 12.85 -3.66
N MET A 87 9.02 13.28 -3.71
CA MET A 87 8.55 14.26 -4.67
C MET A 87 7.96 15.47 -3.96
N GLU A 88 8.16 16.68 -4.49
CA GLU A 88 7.55 17.88 -3.92
C GLU A 88 6.03 17.75 -3.77
N ASN A 89 5.48 18.31 -2.70
CA ASN A 89 4.07 18.18 -2.30
C ASN A 89 3.60 16.74 -2.02
N TYR A 90 4.52 15.86 -1.58
CA TYR A 90 4.23 14.47 -1.23
C TYR A 90 3.20 14.31 -0.11
N PHE A 91 2.55 13.15 -0.09
CA PHE A 91 1.89 12.58 1.09
C PHE A 91 2.82 11.57 1.77
N THR A 92 3.58 10.81 1.00
CA THR A 92 4.63 9.91 1.48
C THR A 92 5.93 10.14 0.71
N ALA A 93 7.06 10.09 1.41
CA ALA A 93 8.39 10.13 0.81
C ALA A 93 9.11 8.80 1.08
N HIS A 94 9.54 8.10 0.03
CA HIS A 94 10.19 6.80 0.12
C HIS A 94 11.72 6.94 0.21
N TYR A 95 12.42 5.93 0.72
CA TYR A 95 13.90 5.91 0.87
C TYR A 95 14.50 7.09 1.66
N GLN A 96 13.89 7.43 2.80
CA GLN A 96 14.35 8.54 3.65
C GLN A 96 15.14 8.03 4.85
N SER A 97 16.32 8.60 5.08
CA SER A 97 17.11 8.38 6.30
C SER A 97 16.46 9.04 7.52
N PRO A 98 16.77 8.62 8.76
CA PRO A 98 16.23 9.26 9.96
C PRO A 98 16.46 10.78 10.01
N ARG A 99 17.61 11.26 9.52
CA ARG A 99 17.90 12.70 9.45
C ARG A 99 17.06 13.41 8.37
N GLN A 100 16.79 12.76 7.24
CA GLN A 100 15.84 13.29 6.25
C GLN A 100 14.45 13.38 6.85
N MET A 101 13.97 12.35 7.57
CA MET A 101 12.63 12.38 8.17
C MET A 101 12.42 13.58 9.10
N ILE A 102 13.44 13.95 9.90
CA ILE A 102 13.40 15.16 10.75
C ILE A 102 13.34 16.43 9.90
N CYS A 103 14.14 16.51 8.83
CA CYS A 103 14.12 17.64 7.90
C CYS A 103 12.78 17.78 7.17
N LEU A 104 12.21 16.67 6.70
CA LEU A 104 10.90 16.59 6.06
C LEU A 104 9.81 17.10 7.01
N TRP A 105 9.87 16.69 8.28
CA TRP A 105 8.94 17.14 9.31
C TRP A 105 9.04 18.66 9.58
N ASP A 106 10.24 19.22 9.73
CA ASP A 106 10.43 20.66 9.92
C ASP A 106 9.86 21.48 8.76
N LYS A 107 10.07 21.04 7.52
CA LYS A 107 9.51 21.70 6.34
C LYS A 107 7.98 21.58 6.31
N LEU A 108 7.43 20.40 6.61
CA LEU A 108 6.00 20.17 6.66
C LEU A 108 5.31 21.03 7.72
N ALA A 109 5.91 21.15 8.91
CA ALA A 109 5.40 21.99 10.01
C ALA A 109 5.33 23.49 9.62
N ARG A 110 6.18 23.92 8.67
CA ARG A 110 6.15 25.27 8.08
C ARG A 110 5.19 25.39 6.89
N GLY A 111 4.38 24.36 6.63
CA GLY A 111 3.38 24.32 5.56
C GLY A 111 3.94 23.94 4.19
N ARG A 112 5.13 23.36 4.11
CA ARG A 112 5.78 23.02 2.82
C ARG A 112 6.26 21.57 2.81
N ALA A 113 5.56 20.70 2.10
CA ALA A 113 6.04 19.33 1.86
C ALA A 113 7.10 19.34 0.75
N GLN A 114 8.37 19.53 1.13
CA GLN A 114 9.50 19.58 0.18
C GLN A 114 10.58 18.59 0.55
N CYS A 115 11.28 18.10 -0.47
CA CYS A 115 12.29 17.06 -0.29
C CYS A 115 13.56 17.58 0.39
N CYS A 116 14.23 16.68 1.09
CA CYS A 116 15.47 16.97 1.79
C CYS A 116 16.62 16.29 1.08
N ASN A 117 17.45 17.10 0.41
CA ASN A 117 18.67 16.63 -0.23
C ASN A 117 19.82 16.77 0.77
N PHE A 118 20.51 15.67 1.06
CA PHE A 118 21.88 15.75 1.56
C PHE A 118 22.79 15.75 0.34
N ARG A 119 23.36 16.91 0.03
CA ARG A 119 24.60 16.96 -0.73
C ARG A 119 25.73 16.40 0.13
#